data_AF-A0A1H8XF36-F1
#
_entry.id   AF-A0A1H8XF36-F1
#
_cell.length_a   1.000
_cell.length_b   1.000
_cell.length_c   1.000
_cell.angle_alpha   90.00
_cell.angle_beta   90.00
_cell.angle_gamma   90.00
#
_symmetry.space_group_name_H-M   'P 1'
#
loop_
_entity.id
_entity.type
_entity.pdbx_description
1 polymer ?
#
loop_
_entity_poly.entity_id
_entity_poly.type
_entity_poly.pdbx_seq_one_letter_code
_entity_poly.pdbx_strand_id
1 'polypeptide(L)'
;MSDQAITICGLLCKFDQQNKTTMESTNNQAEKLTIIETTKVIDAKYSHLDGSTFVMLKMSNASFNDVDLTKLKIINANLSELEIEGAQLGGAYIHNIGMPPEGHPAYDPAAKQRPLHFEDCELSHSTINNCNLQGVAIADCNINGMTINGILIEDLLNGKI
;
A
#
# COMPACT_ATOMS: atom_id res chain seq x y z
N MET A 1 1.65 -55.13 -66.71
CA MET A 1 2.06 -53.71 -66.86
C MET A 1 0.96 -52.91 -66.20
N SER A 2 1.13 -52.01 -65.25
CA SER A 2 2.20 -51.32 -64.50
C SER A 2 1.43 -50.68 -63.31
N ASP A 3 1.92 -50.33 -62.13
CA ASP A 3 3.16 -49.66 -61.76
C ASP A 3 3.39 -49.84 -60.25
N GLN A 4 4.65 -50.08 -59.88
CA GLN A 4 5.16 -49.83 -58.54
C GLN A 4 5.50 -48.34 -58.41
N ALA A 5 4.68 -47.57 -57.67
CA ALA A 5 5.04 -46.21 -57.24
C ALA A 5 4.21 -45.77 -56.02
N ILE A 6 4.30 -46.51 -54.91
CA ILE A 6 3.96 -45.94 -53.59
C ILE A 6 5.28 -45.44 -52.99
N THR A 7 5.81 -44.37 -53.60
CA THR A 7 7.11 -43.78 -53.26
C THR A 7 6.89 -42.47 -52.50
N ILE A 8 7.08 -42.53 -51.19
CA ILE A 8 7.81 -41.53 -50.36
C ILE A 8 7.25 -40.08 -50.32
N CYS A 9 6.11 -39.74 -50.94
CA CYS A 9 5.59 -38.36 -50.85
C CYS A 9 4.77 -38.10 -49.56
N GLY A 10 4.34 -39.15 -48.84
CA GLY A 10 3.48 -39.02 -47.65
C GLY A 10 4.19 -38.90 -46.29
N LEU A 11 5.47 -39.28 -46.17
CA LEU A 11 6.17 -39.24 -44.88
C LEU A 11 6.93 -37.93 -44.63
N LEU A 12 7.39 -37.23 -45.67
CA LEU A 12 8.14 -35.98 -45.50
C LEU A 12 7.24 -34.79 -45.07
N CYS A 13 5.95 -34.79 -45.43
CA CYS A 13 5.01 -33.78 -44.93
C CYS A 13 4.54 -33.99 -43.47
N LYS A 14 4.74 -35.18 -42.88
CA LYS A 14 4.37 -35.42 -41.47
C LYS A 14 5.53 -35.18 -40.49
N PHE A 15 6.77 -35.29 -40.94
CA PHE A 15 7.94 -34.98 -40.11
C PHE A 15 8.16 -33.47 -39.94
N ASP A 16 7.82 -32.65 -40.95
CA ASP A 16 7.97 -31.18 -40.86
C ASP A 16 6.77 -30.48 -40.18
N GLN A 17 5.67 -31.20 -39.94
CA GLN A 17 4.54 -30.70 -39.14
C GLN A 17 4.60 -31.06 -37.65
N GLN A 18 5.49 -31.98 -37.23
CA GLN A 18 5.69 -32.27 -35.81
C GLN A 18 6.76 -31.39 -35.14
N ASN A 19 7.49 -30.58 -35.90
CA ASN A 19 8.50 -29.66 -35.35
C ASN A 19 8.15 -28.17 -35.52
N LYS A 20 6.90 -27.86 -35.86
CA LYS A 20 6.36 -26.49 -35.87
C LYS A 20 5.24 -26.29 -34.84
N THR A 21 5.35 -26.99 -33.71
CA THR A 21 4.46 -26.82 -32.54
C THR A 21 5.24 -26.48 -31.26
N THR A 22 6.51 -26.12 -31.35
CA THR A 22 7.25 -25.46 -30.26
C THR A 22 7.25 -23.96 -30.45
N MET A 23 6.07 -23.38 -30.28
CA MET A 23 5.87 -22.08 -29.64
C MET A 23 4.51 -22.22 -28.97
N GLU A 24 4.44 -23.05 -27.93
CA GLU A 24 3.38 -22.88 -26.94
C GLU A 24 3.49 -21.44 -26.48
N SER A 25 2.55 -20.61 -26.93
CA SER A 25 2.23 -19.37 -26.25
C SER A 25 1.96 -19.78 -24.82
N THR A 26 2.92 -19.55 -23.93
CA THR A 26 2.65 -19.52 -22.50
C THR A 26 1.63 -18.42 -22.34
N ASN A 27 0.36 -18.83 -22.36
CA ASN A 27 -0.76 -17.99 -22.02
C ASN A 27 -0.57 -17.72 -20.52
N ASN A 28 0.23 -16.71 -20.20
CA ASN A 28 0.37 -16.13 -18.87
C ASN A 28 -0.93 -15.39 -18.55
N GLN A 29 -2.05 -16.10 -18.60
CA GLN A 29 -3.26 -15.71 -17.92
C GLN A 29 -2.94 -15.95 -16.46
N ALA A 30 -2.74 -14.86 -15.70
CA ALA A 30 -2.59 -14.96 -14.27
C ALA A 30 -3.78 -15.76 -13.71
N GLU A 31 -3.50 -16.91 -13.08
CA GLU A 31 -4.52 -17.68 -12.40
C GLU A 31 -5.10 -16.83 -11.27
N LYS A 32 -6.36 -16.42 -11.44
CA LYS A 32 -7.07 -15.61 -10.45
C LYS A 32 -7.51 -16.49 -9.29
N LEU A 33 -6.76 -16.46 -8.20
CA LEU A 33 -7.20 -17.03 -6.93
C LEU A 33 -8.37 -16.20 -6.37
N THR A 34 -9.58 -16.74 -6.41
CA THR A 34 -10.80 -16.08 -5.90
C THR A 34 -11.17 -16.64 -4.53
N ILE A 35 -11.18 -15.78 -3.51
CA ILE A 35 -11.54 -16.12 -2.13
C ILE A 35 -12.75 -15.26 -1.74
N ILE A 36 -13.92 -15.88 -1.56
CA ILE A 36 -15.18 -15.20 -1.22
C ILE A 36 -15.84 -15.82 0.01
N GLU A 37 -16.47 -14.98 0.83
CA GLU A 37 -17.29 -15.32 2.01
C GLU A 37 -16.66 -16.34 2.97
N THR A 38 -15.40 -16.12 3.32
CA THR A 38 -14.64 -17.11 4.08
C THR A 38 -13.69 -16.45 5.06
N THR A 39 -13.42 -17.13 6.18
CA THR A 39 -12.41 -16.76 7.18
C THR A 39 -11.00 -17.18 6.77
N LYS A 40 -10.81 -17.61 5.51
CA LYS A 40 -9.51 -18.04 5.00
C LYS A 40 -8.55 -16.85 4.94
N VAL A 41 -7.42 -17.03 5.63
CA VAL A 41 -6.27 -16.12 5.59
C VAL A 41 -5.44 -16.45 4.35
N ILE A 42 -5.00 -15.42 3.63
CA ILE A 42 -3.94 -15.57 2.62
C ILE A 42 -2.61 -15.45 3.36
N ASP A 43 -1.89 -16.56 3.51
CA ASP A 43 -0.54 -16.60 4.07
C ASP A 43 0.48 -16.57 2.91
N ALA A 44 0.96 -15.37 2.57
CA ALA A 44 1.88 -15.13 1.47
C ALA A 44 3.31 -14.99 2.00
N LYS A 45 4.03 -16.11 2.14
CA LYS A 45 5.41 -16.15 2.60
C LYS A 45 6.39 -16.27 1.44
N TYR A 46 7.45 -15.46 1.45
CA TYR A 46 8.51 -15.45 0.43
C TYR A 46 8.04 -15.17 -1.01
N SER A 47 6.92 -14.48 -1.17
CA SER A 47 6.35 -14.15 -2.48
C SER A 47 6.71 -12.73 -2.93
N HIS A 48 6.94 -12.55 -4.23
CA HIS A 48 7.02 -11.23 -4.87
C HIS A 48 5.61 -10.76 -5.24
N LEU A 49 5.18 -9.61 -4.72
CA LEU A 49 3.86 -9.02 -4.97
C LEU A 49 3.96 -7.63 -5.61
N ASP A 50 5.15 -7.23 -6.07
CA ASP A 50 5.37 -5.95 -6.73
C ASP A 50 4.43 -5.76 -7.93
N GLY A 51 3.83 -4.57 -8.02
CA GLY A 51 2.84 -4.22 -9.06
C GLY A 51 1.40 -4.70 -8.80
N SER A 52 1.14 -5.46 -7.74
CA SER A 52 -0.23 -5.91 -7.40
C SER A 52 -1.15 -4.76 -6.98
N THR A 53 -2.44 -4.83 -7.35
CA THR A 53 -3.47 -3.86 -6.93
C THR A 53 -4.58 -4.57 -6.16
N PHE A 54 -4.94 -4.03 -4.99
CA PHE A 54 -6.01 -4.54 -4.13
C PHE A 54 -7.13 -3.50 -4.02
N VAL A 55 -8.31 -3.79 -4.56
CA VAL A 55 -9.46 -2.87 -4.59
C VAL A 55 -10.60 -3.44 -3.75
N MET A 56 -11.17 -2.64 -2.85
CA MET A 56 -12.27 -3.03 -1.95
C MET A 56 -11.96 -4.26 -1.06
N LEU A 57 -10.71 -4.42 -0.64
CA LEU A 57 -10.26 -5.51 0.23
C LEU A 57 -10.45 -5.15 1.72
N LYS A 58 -10.89 -6.13 2.53
CA LYS A 58 -10.89 -6.01 4.00
C LYS A 58 -9.68 -6.73 4.59
N MET A 59 -8.84 -6.01 5.33
CA MET A 59 -7.63 -6.54 6.00
C MET A 59 -7.67 -6.30 7.52
N SER A 60 -8.84 -6.42 8.14
CA SER A 60 -8.96 -6.30 9.60
C SER A 60 -8.06 -7.34 10.28
N ASN A 61 -7.21 -6.89 11.21
CA ASN A 61 -6.23 -7.71 11.93
C ASN A 61 -5.10 -8.32 11.06
N ALA A 62 -4.84 -7.79 9.87
CA ALA A 62 -3.64 -8.15 9.13
C ALA A 62 -2.38 -7.60 9.82
N SER A 63 -1.28 -8.36 9.80
CA SER A 63 0.01 -7.97 10.36
C SER A 63 1.09 -8.10 9.29
N PHE A 64 1.97 -7.11 9.24
CA PHE A 64 3.10 -7.05 8.33
C PHE A 64 4.37 -6.88 9.15
N ASN A 65 5.16 -7.95 9.29
CA ASN A 65 6.41 -7.93 10.04
C ASN A 65 7.57 -8.09 9.06
N ASP A 66 8.61 -7.26 9.19
CA ASP A 66 9.83 -7.29 8.36
C ASP A 66 9.56 -7.14 6.85
N VAL A 67 8.66 -6.22 6.47
CA VAL A 67 8.30 -5.96 5.07
C VAL A 67 8.89 -4.64 4.54
N ASP A 68 9.26 -4.60 3.25
CA ASP A 68 9.54 -3.35 2.54
C ASP A 68 8.24 -2.81 1.92
N LEU A 69 7.76 -1.68 2.43
CA LEU A 69 6.58 -0.97 1.92
C LEU A 69 6.95 0.35 1.23
N THR A 70 8.19 0.48 0.77
CA THR A 70 8.66 1.67 0.06
C THR A 70 7.75 1.98 -1.13
N LYS A 71 7.29 3.23 -1.22
CA LYS A 71 6.35 3.74 -2.24
C LYS A 71 4.93 3.16 -2.20
N LEU A 72 4.54 2.43 -1.14
CA LEU A 72 3.15 2.05 -0.91
C LEU A 72 2.25 3.29 -0.89
N LYS A 73 1.09 3.20 -1.54
CA LYS A 73 0.04 4.22 -1.49
C LYS A 73 -1.23 3.61 -0.93
N ILE A 74 -1.73 4.18 0.15
CA ILE A 74 -3.04 3.85 0.72
C ILE A 74 -3.96 5.05 0.47
N ILE A 75 -5.02 4.84 -0.31
CA ILE A 75 -5.93 5.90 -0.75
C ILE A 75 -7.36 5.44 -0.49
N ASN A 76 -8.19 6.34 0.06
CA ASN A 76 -9.59 6.08 0.38
C ASN A 76 -9.80 4.85 1.27
N ALA A 77 -8.89 4.62 2.23
CA ALA A 77 -8.95 3.50 3.17
C ALA A 77 -9.32 3.99 4.57
N ASN A 78 -9.99 3.12 5.34
CA ASN A 78 -10.14 3.32 6.77
C ASN A 78 -8.89 2.76 7.48
N LEU A 79 -8.11 3.65 8.07
CA LEU A 79 -6.90 3.34 8.85
C LEU A 79 -7.11 3.52 10.37
N SER A 80 -8.37 3.46 10.82
CA SER A 80 -8.67 3.46 12.25
C SER A 80 -7.96 2.28 12.92
N GLU A 81 -7.34 2.55 14.07
CA GLU A 81 -6.62 1.53 14.86
C GLU A 81 -5.38 0.96 14.14
N LEU A 82 -4.84 1.68 13.14
CA LEU A 82 -3.53 1.38 12.58
C LEU A 82 -2.44 1.63 13.63
N GLU A 83 -1.63 0.61 13.87
CA GLU A 83 -0.40 0.69 14.67
C GLU A 83 0.82 0.59 13.74
N ILE A 84 1.79 1.49 13.96
CA ILE A 84 3.08 1.49 13.26
C ILE A 84 4.15 1.56 14.34
N GLU A 85 4.72 0.41 14.68
CA GLU A 85 5.78 0.28 15.69
C GLU A 85 7.11 -0.08 14.99
N GLY A 86 8.21 0.56 15.40
CA GLY A 86 9.56 0.22 14.92
C GLY A 86 9.81 0.45 13.42
N ALA A 87 8.94 1.19 12.72
CA ALA A 87 9.06 1.39 11.27
C ALA A 87 9.84 2.67 10.90
N GLN A 88 10.53 2.63 9.75
CA GLN A 88 11.15 3.82 9.17
C GLN A 88 10.10 4.67 8.43
N LEU A 89 9.69 5.80 9.02
CA LEU A 89 8.71 6.73 8.44
C LEU A 89 9.32 7.99 7.81
N GLY A 90 10.65 8.10 7.74
CA GLY A 90 11.34 9.24 7.13
C GLY A 90 10.88 9.51 5.70
N GLY A 91 10.36 10.71 5.43
CA GLY A 91 9.83 11.11 4.13
C GLY A 91 8.40 10.64 3.83
N ALA A 92 7.71 10.01 4.78
CA ALA A 92 6.29 9.69 4.63
C ALA A 92 5.46 10.97 4.38
N TYR A 93 4.53 10.90 3.43
CA TYR A 93 3.62 12.00 3.12
C TYR A 93 2.19 11.63 3.52
N ILE A 94 1.79 12.09 4.70
CA ILE A 94 0.48 11.82 5.30
C ILE A 94 -0.37 13.08 5.16
N HIS A 95 -1.39 13.04 4.32
CA HIS A 95 -2.22 14.20 4.00
C HIS A 95 -3.70 13.80 3.84
N ASN A 96 -4.60 14.76 4.02
CA ASN A 96 -6.06 14.56 3.93
C ASN A 96 -6.58 13.45 4.86
N ILE A 97 -5.97 13.30 6.04
CA ILE A 97 -6.41 12.37 7.07
C ILE A 97 -7.47 13.04 7.94
N GLY A 98 -8.60 12.36 8.15
CA GLY A 98 -9.72 12.86 8.94
C GLY A 98 -10.98 12.02 8.73
N MET A 99 -12.08 12.48 9.32
CA MET A 99 -13.41 11.92 9.06
C MET A 99 -13.84 12.25 7.62
N PRO A 100 -14.73 11.44 7.02
CA PRO A 100 -15.30 11.77 5.72
C PRO A 100 -15.89 13.20 5.73
N PRO A 101 -15.71 13.99 4.66
CA PRO A 101 -16.26 15.35 4.59
C PRO A 101 -17.78 15.33 4.36
N GLU A 102 -18.43 16.47 4.63
CA GLU A 102 -19.87 16.65 4.35
C GLU A 102 -20.21 16.30 2.89
N GLY A 103 -21.29 15.54 2.69
CA GLY A 103 -21.72 15.03 1.38
C GLY A 103 -21.13 13.66 0.99
N HIS A 104 -20.17 13.12 1.75
CA HIS A 104 -19.72 11.74 1.55
C HIS A 104 -20.77 10.73 2.06
N PRO A 105 -20.97 9.56 1.43
CA PRO A 105 -21.95 8.55 1.88
C PRO A 105 -21.73 8.03 3.31
N ALA A 106 -20.50 8.13 3.81
CA ALA A 106 -20.12 7.77 5.17
C ALA A 106 -19.91 8.98 6.10
N TYR A 107 -20.37 10.17 5.69
CA TYR A 107 -20.35 11.35 6.55
C TYR A 107 -21.32 11.17 7.72
N ASP A 108 -20.82 11.40 8.93
CA ASP A 108 -21.64 11.48 10.13
C ASP A 108 -21.23 12.75 10.91
N PRO A 109 -22.13 13.74 11.03
CA PRO A 109 -21.84 15.00 11.72
C PRO A 109 -21.64 14.81 13.24
N ALA A 110 -22.08 13.69 13.81
CA ALA A 110 -21.85 13.35 15.22
C ALA A 110 -20.55 12.58 15.44
N ALA A 111 -19.94 12.04 14.38
CA ALA A 111 -18.74 11.23 14.51
C ALA A 111 -17.53 12.11 14.84
N LYS A 112 -16.73 11.62 15.79
CA LYS A 112 -15.52 12.29 16.25
C LYS A 112 -14.31 11.51 15.81
N GLN A 113 -13.36 12.20 15.21
CA GLN A 113 -12.06 11.62 14.93
C GLN A 113 -11.39 11.24 16.25
N ARG A 114 -10.87 10.02 16.32
CA ARG A 114 -10.02 9.61 17.44
C ARG A 114 -8.67 10.34 17.33
N PRO A 115 -8.07 10.76 18.45
CA PRO A 115 -6.79 11.45 18.41
C PRO A 115 -5.71 10.57 17.76
N LEU A 116 -4.78 11.23 17.06
CA LEU A 116 -3.52 10.59 16.67
C LEU A 116 -2.55 10.65 17.85
N HIS A 117 -1.79 9.59 18.05
CA HIS A 117 -0.77 9.49 19.08
C HIS A 117 0.59 9.27 18.43
N PHE A 118 1.57 10.08 18.85
CA PHE A 118 2.96 9.93 18.47
C PHE A 118 3.77 9.88 19.77
N GLU A 119 4.43 8.76 20.02
CA GLU A 119 5.23 8.50 21.21
C GLU A 119 6.60 8.02 20.73
N ASP A 120 7.67 8.53 21.34
CA ASP A 120 9.06 8.18 21.00
C ASP A 120 9.41 8.27 19.50
N CYS A 121 8.80 9.23 18.80
CA CYS A 121 9.00 9.44 17.36
C CYS A 121 10.05 10.52 17.07
N GLU A 122 10.96 10.26 16.12
CA GLU A 122 11.85 11.28 15.56
C GLU A 122 11.12 12.09 14.47
N LEU A 123 10.78 13.34 14.79
CA LEU A 123 10.02 14.24 13.91
C LEU A 123 10.81 15.49 13.48
N SER A 124 12.12 15.55 13.74
CA SER A 124 12.97 16.68 13.33
C SER A 124 12.82 16.98 11.83
N HIS A 125 12.84 18.27 11.51
CA HIS A 125 12.66 18.79 10.14
C HIS A 125 11.30 18.50 9.49
N SER A 126 10.34 17.92 10.22
CA SER A 126 8.98 17.73 9.73
C SER A 126 8.20 19.04 9.72
N THR A 127 7.19 19.12 8.85
CA THR A 127 6.28 20.27 8.77
C THR A 127 4.83 19.82 8.98
N ILE A 128 4.09 20.57 9.79
CA ILE A 128 2.66 20.36 10.01
C ILE A 128 1.92 21.60 9.51
N ASN A 129 1.41 21.53 8.28
CA ASN A 129 0.84 22.68 7.57
C ASN A 129 -0.66 22.47 7.32
N ASN A 130 -1.46 23.52 7.53
CA ASN A 130 -2.92 23.49 7.28
C ASN A 130 -3.65 22.36 8.01
N CYS A 131 -3.19 21.99 9.20
CA CYS A 131 -3.83 21.00 10.06
C CYS A 131 -4.63 21.68 11.18
N ASN A 132 -5.75 21.07 11.57
CA ASN A 132 -6.40 21.43 12.82
C ASN A 132 -5.60 20.84 14.00
N LEU A 133 -4.91 21.70 14.74
CA LEU A 133 -4.11 21.33 15.92
C LEU A 133 -4.81 21.60 17.25
N GLN A 134 -6.12 21.87 17.23
CA GLN A 134 -6.89 22.08 18.45
C GLN A 134 -6.80 20.86 19.38
N GLY A 135 -6.37 21.09 20.62
CA GLY A 135 -6.24 20.05 21.64
C GLY A 135 -5.00 19.16 21.49
N VAL A 136 -4.09 19.45 20.54
CA VAL A 136 -2.80 18.77 20.47
C VAL A 136 -1.95 19.19 21.67
N ALA A 137 -1.38 18.20 22.36
CA ALA A 137 -0.40 18.39 23.42
C ALA A 137 0.98 17.99 22.91
N ILE A 138 1.98 18.84 23.14
CA ILE A 138 3.40 18.52 22.97
C ILE A 138 3.99 18.48 24.37
N ALA A 139 4.32 17.29 24.85
CA ALA A 139 4.83 17.05 26.20
C ALA A 139 6.11 16.23 26.11
N ASP A 140 7.06 16.50 27.00
CA ASP A 140 8.32 15.75 27.14
C ASP A 140 9.13 15.61 25.84
N CYS A 141 8.97 16.57 24.92
CA CYS A 141 9.66 16.61 23.64
C CYS A 141 10.85 17.58 23.66
N ASN A 142 11.88 17.30 22.86
CA ASN A 142 12.88 18.30 22.50
C ASN A 142 12.26 19.32 21.54
N ILE A 143 12.02 20.55 22.02
CA ILE A 143 11.41 21.64 21.24
C ILE A 143 12.41 22.64 20.67
N ASN A 144 13.72 22.38 20.81
CA ASN A 144 14.76 23.30 20.35
C ASN A 144 14.64 23.54 18.83
N GLY A 145 14.58 24.81 18.43
CA GLY A 145 14.40 25.19 17.02
C GLY A 145 13.00 24.93 16.45
N MET A 146 12.02 24.46 17.25
CA MET A 146 10.64 24.33 16.81
C MET A 146 10.01 25.70 16.56
N THR A 147 9.26 25.84 15.47
CA THR A 147 8.58 27.10 15.13
C THR A 147 7.08 26.91 14.94
N ILE A 148 6.29 27.91 15.35
CA ILE A 148 4.89 28.09 14.94
C ILE A 148 4.81 29.34 14.06
N ASN A 149 4.38 29.17 12.81
CA ASN A 149 4.32 30.25 11.81
C ASN A 149 5.64 31.04 11.68
N GLY A 150 6.78 30.33 11.76
CA GLY A 150 8.12 30.90 11.69
C GLY A 150 8.63 31.56 12.98
N ILE A 151 7.83 31.57 14.06
CA ILE A 151 8.22 32.10 15.36
C ILE A 151 8.77 30.95 16.22
N LEU A 152 9.96 31.13 16.79
CA LEU A 152 10.57 30.15 17.70
C LEU A 152 9.72 29.97 18.96
N ILE A 153 9.44 28.73 19.32
CA ILE A 153 8.64 28.41 20.51
C ILE A 153 9.37 28.82 21.79
N GLU A 154 10.70 28.73 21.80
CA GLU A 154 11.51 29.19 22.92
C GLU A 154 11.34 30.71 23.16
N ASP A 155 11.19 31.50 22.09
CA ASP A 155 10.94 32.95 22.24
C ASP A 155 9.53 33.22 22.76
N LEU A 156 8.53 32.44 22.32
CA LEU A 156 7.16 32.50 22.83
C LEU A 156 7.10 32.18 24.34
N LEU A 157 7.78 31.11 24.77
CA LEU A 157 7.77 30.67 26.17
C LEU A 157 8.56 31.61 27.09
N ASN A 158 9.61 32.25 26.57
CA ASN A 158 10.43 33.19 27.33
C ASN A 158 9.94 34.65 27.25
N GLY A 159 8.84 34.92 26.54
CA GLY A 159 8.28 36.27 26.38
C GLY A 159 9.16 37.23 25.58
N LYS A 160 9.89 36.72 24.58
CA LYS A 160 10.84 37.47 23.73
C LYS A 160 10.25 37.89 22.37
N ILE A 161 8.93 37.83 22.23
CA ILE A 161 8.16 38.18 21.02
C ILE A 161 7.44 39.52 21.15
#